data_AF-A0A8J6GAH7-F1
#
_entry.id   AF-A0A8J6GAH7-F1
#
_cell.length_a   1.000
_cell.length_b   1.000
_cell.length_c   1.000
_cell.angle_alpha   90.00
_cell.angle_beta   90.00
_cell.angle_gamma   90.00
#
_symmetry.space_group_name_H-M   'P 1'
#
loop_
_entity.id
_entity.type
_entity.pdbx_description
1 polymer ?
#
loop_
_entity_poly.entity_id
_entity_poly.type
_entity_poly.pdbx_seq_one_letter_code
_entity_poly.pdbx_strand_id
1 'polypeptide(L)'
;MSQHRGHKRRPRTPGPPVRSIRPFKSSEQYLEAMKEDLAEWLRDLYGLDIDAANFLQVLETGLVLCRHANTVTEAALAFLAEAPDRAQKIPMPHAGVFCNGAAQPGTFQARDNISNFIHWCRKEMGIQEVLMFETEDLVLRKNVKSVLLCLLELGRRAWRFGVAAPALVHLEEEIDEELRRELALPSPDPPPPAPPARRPCHFHNLDQMVQNLVSHCTCPVQFSMVKISEGKYRVGDSDTLIFIRILRSHVMVRVGGGWDTLGHYLDKHDPCRWPPVQHEVKMQDGPSQPQPTMTISRSQSPLPPVDWRTYTSSSRRLRPPTPSPPQPHGERRSEVPREANDRISEDAVTRFPILIYL
;
A
#
# COMPACT_ATOMS: atom_id res chain seq x y z
N MET A 1 65.81 -25.57 43.67
CA MET A 1 64.60 -26.42 43.51
C MET A 1 63.49 -25.80 44.32
N SER A 2 62.55 -25.09 43.68
CA SER A 2 61.47 -24.35 44.36
C SER A 2 60.15 -25.10 44.16
N GLN A 3 59.52 -25.50 45.26
CA GLN A 3 58.35 -26.38 45.27
C GLN A 3 57.03 -25.62 45.07
N HIS A 4 56.16 -26.27 44.31
CA HIS A 4 54.82 -25.85 43.90
C HIS A 4 53.85 -25.57 45.05
N ARG A 5 53.17 -24.41 44.99
CA ARG A 5 51.82 -24.21 45.55
C ARG A 5 50.83 -24.07 44.40
N GLY A 6 49.92 -25.04 44.27
CA GLY A 6 48.85 -25.04 43.29
C GLY A 6 47.75 -24.04 43.65
N HIS A 7 47.52 -23.05 42.79
CA HIS A 7 46.35 -22.17 42.87
C HIS A 7 45.18 -22.76 42.07
N LYS A 8 44.08 -23.03 42.79
CA LYS A 8 42.76 -23.41 42.27
C LYS A 8 42.25 -22.35 41.27
N ARG A 9 42.00 -22.74 40.01
CA ARG A 9 41.29 -21.92 39.02
C ARG A 9 39.78 -22.00 39.29
N ARG A 10 39.14 -20.84 39.54
CA ARG A 10 37.68 -20.71 39.64
C ARG A 10 37.02 -20.83 38.25
N PRO A 11 35.80 -21.39 38.12
CA PRO A 11 35.09 -21.46 36.85
C PRO A 11 34.62 -20.07 36.42
N ARG A 12 34.75 -19.78 35.12
CA ARG A 12 34.26 -18.55 34.47
C ARG A 12 32.73 -18.51 34.54
N THR A 13 32.18 -17.38 34.99
CA THR A 13 30.76 -17.04 34.92
C THR A 13 30.28 -16.98 33.47
N PRO A 14 29.11 -17.55 33.10
CA PRO A 14 28.53 -17.38 31.78
C PRO A 14 28.20 -15.91 31.54
N GLY A 15 28.66 -15.35 30.41
CA GLY A 15 28.26 -14.02 29.97
C GLY A 15 26.76 -13.95 29.68
N PRO A 16 26.16 -12.75 29.69
CA PRO A 16 24.73 -12.59 29.45
C PRO A 16 24.37 -13.13 28.05
N PRO A 17 23.15 -13.69 27.88
CA PRO A 17 22.77 -14.30 26.62
C PRO A 17 22.77 -13.24 25.52
N VAL A 18 23.38 -13.60 24.39
CA VAL A 18 23.27 -12.85 23.14
C VAL A 18 21.79 -12.65 22.86
N ARG A 19 21.33 -11.40 22.92
CA ARG A 19 19.97 -11.05 22.54
C ARG A 19 19.81 -11.42 21.07
N SER A 20 19.08 -12.51 20.83
CA SER A 20 18.52 -12.84 19.53
C SER A 20 17.90 -11.58 18.95
N ILE A 21 18.42 -11.18 17.79
CA ILE A 21 17.87 -10.09 16.97
C ILE A 21 16.42 -10.49 16.70
N ARG A 22 15.49 -9.77 17.32
CA ARG A 22 14.07 -9.92 17.00
C ARG A 22 13.91 -9.48 15.54
N PRO A 23 13.35 -10.31 14.65
CA PRO A 23 12.88 -9.84 13.36
C PRO A 23 11.92 -8.65 13.58
N PHE A 24 12.00 -7.65 12.71
CA PHE A 24 11.22 -6.43 12.77
C PHE A 24 9.73 -6.73 13.04
N LYS A 25 9.21 -6.31 14.20
CA LYS A 25 7.76 -6.33 14.47
C LYS A 25 7.01 -5.20 13.74
N SER A 26 7.70 -4.21 13.16
CA SER A 26 7.04 -3.03 12.61
C SER A 26 6.58 -3.18 11.15
N SER A 27 7.20 -4.06 10.35
CA SER A 27 6.79 -4.24 8.95
C SER A 27 5.44 -4.94 8.79
N GLU A 28 4.90 -5.57 9.84
CA GLU A 28 3.62 -6.29 9.80
C GLU A 28 2.47 -5.51 10.43
N GLN A 29 2.74 -4.40 11.13
CA GLN A 29 1.68 -3.65 11.85
C GLN A 29 0.60 -3.12 10.91
N TYR A 30 0.99 -2.60 9.75
CA TYR A 30 0.01 -2.13 8.76
C TYR A 30 -0.78 -3.28 8.14
N LEU A 31 -0.17 -4.44 7.95
CA LEU A 31 -0.87 -5.63 7.47
C LEU A 31 -1.89 -6.11 8.50
N GLU A 32 -1.56 -6.02 9.79
CA GLU A 32 -2.49 -6.39 10.86
C GLU A 32 -3.69 -5.44 10.90
N ALA A 33 -3.47 -4.13 10.80
CA ALA A 33 -4.56 -3.15 10.72
C ALA A 33 -5.48 -3.42 9.51
N MET A 34 -4.91 -3.75 8.34
CA MET A 34 -5.67 -4.12 7.15
C MET A 34 -6.44 -5.42 7.32
N LYS A 35 -5.86 -6.44 7.97
CA LYS A 35 -6.56 -7.69 8.28
C LYS A 35 -7.71 -7.48 9.24
N GLU A 36 -7.54 -6.68 10.29
CA GLU A 36 -8.61 -6.38 11.24
C GLU A 36 -9.81 -5.72 10.54
N ASP A 37 -9.54 -4.76 9.65
CA ASP A 37 -10.57 -4.08 8.87
C ASP A 37 -11.29 -5.06 7.92
N LEU A 38 -10.54 -5.84 7.14
CA LEU A 38 -11.12 -6.81 6.21
C LEU A 38 -11.85 -7.95 6.93
N ALA A 39 -11.35 -8.39 8.08
CA ALA A 39 -12.03 -9.39 8.91
C ALA A 39 -13.36 -8.85 9.43
N GLU A 40 -13.39 -7.62 9.94
CA GLU A 40 -14.63 -6.97 10.37
C GLU A 40 -15.63 -6.83 9.24
N TRP A 41 -15.16 -6.35 8.09
CA TRP A 41 -16.00 -6.21 6.91
C TRP A 41 -16.64 -7.54 6.47
N LEU A 42 -15.85 -8.62 6.37
CA LEU A 42 -16.37 -9.93 5.98
C LEU A 42 -17.27 -10.54 7.06
N ARG A 43 -16.97 -10.30 8.34
CA ARG A 43 -17.80 -10.72 9.47
C ARG A 43 -19.16 -10.05 9.41
N ASP A 44 -19.22 -8.74 9.19
CA ASP A 44 -20.46 -7.98 9.16
C ASP A 44 -21.32 -8.35 7.94
N LEU A 45 -20.70 -8.64 6.79
CA LEU A 45 -21.41 -9.07 5.58
C LEU A 45 -21.99 -10.49 5.68
N TYR A 46 -21.27 -11.42 6.31
CA TYR A 46 -21.56 -12.85 6.19
C TYR A 46 -21.83 -13.58 7.50
N GLY A 47 -21.71 -12.91 8.64
CA GLY A 47 -21.87 -13.50 9.97
C GLY A 47 -20.78 -14.53 10.30
N LEU A 48 -19.55 -14.31 9.83
CA LEU A 48 -18.43 -15.24 10.00
C LEU A 48 -17.70 -15.03 11.33
N ASP A 49 -17.20 -16.12 11.91
CA ASP A 49 -16.23 -16.06 13.01
C ASP A 49 -14.82 -15.84 12.46
N ILE A 50 -14.56 -14.61 12.05
CA ILE A 50 -13.28 -14.19 11.44
C ILE A 50 -12.70 -13.00 12.20
N ASP A 51 -11.40 -13.05 12.47
CA ASP A 51 -10.59 -11.99 13.07
C ASP A 51 -9.23 -11.90 12.35
N ALA A 52 -8.35 -11.01 12.78
CA ALA A 52 -7.05 -10.85 12.13
C ALA A 52 -6.11 -12.06 12.29
N ALA A 53 -6.28 -12.85 13.36
CA ALA A 53 -5.44 -14.02 13.65
C ALA A 53 -5.83 -15.23 12.79
N ASN A 54 -7.13 -15.45 12.57
CA ASN A 54 -7.64 -16.56 11.75
C ASN A 54 -7.98 -16.16 10.30
N PHE A 55 -7.81 -14.88 9.94
CA PHE A 55 -8.21 -14.30 8.64
C PHE A 55 -7.88 -15.19 7.43
N LEU A 56 -6.61 -15.56 7.29
CA LEU A 56 -6.15 -16.37 6.14
C LEU A 56 -6.68 -17.79 6.18
N GLN A 57 -6.84 -18.37 7.39
CA GLN A 57 -7.37 -19.72 7.57
C GLN A 57 -8.82 -19.80 7.12
N VAL A 58 -9.64 -18.81 7.46
CA VAL A 58 -11.05 -18.75 7.03
C VAL A 58 -11.17 -18.65 5.51
N LEU A 59 -10.23 -17.98 4.85
CA LEU A 59 -10.23 -17.78 3.41
C LEU A 59 -9.57 -18.92 2.60
N GLU A 60 -8.78 -19.81 3.23
CA GLU A 60 -7.88 -20.74 2.51
C GLU A 60 -8.60 -21.84 1.72
N THR A 61 -9.90 -22.05 1.94
CA THR A 61 -10.76 -22.94 1.13
C THR A 61 -11.27 -22.28 -0.16
N GLY A 62 -11.12 -20.95 -0.27
CA GLY A 62 -11.67 -20.13 -1.35
C GLY A 62 -13.18 -19.90 -1.27
N LEU A 63 -13.92 -20.57 -0.37
CA LEU A 63 -15.38 -20.52 -0.32
C LEU A 63 -15.93 -19.14 0.01
N VAL A 64 -15.32 -18.43 0.96
CA VAL A 64 -15.74 -17.08 1.35
C VAL A 64 -15.47 -16.08 0.22
N LEU A 65 -14.34 -16.21 -0.48
CA LEU A 65 -14.00 -15.37 -1.64
C LEU A 65 -15.02 -15.54 -2.76
N CYS A 66 -15.29 -16.80 -3.08
CA CYS A 66 -16.32 -17.25 -3.99
C CYS A 66 -17.72 -16.69 -3.67
N ARG A 67 -18.15 -16.85 -2.41
CA ARG A 67 -19.42 -16.31 -1.91
C ARG A 67 -19.46 -14.80 -2.12
N HIS A 68 -18.38 -14.10 -1.79
CA HIS A 68 -18.33 -12.65 -1.94
C HIS A 68 -18.39 -12.20 -3.40
N ALA A 69 -17.69 -12.86 -4.32
CA ALA A 69 -17.82 -12.58 -5.75
C ALA A 69 -19.26 -12.73 -6.23
N ASN A 70 -19.97 -13.79 -5.80
CA ASN A 70 -21.37 -14.01 -6.15
C ASN A 70 -22.30 -12.93 -5.57
N THR A 71 -22.15 -12.58 -4.29
CA THR A 71 -22.90 -11.48 -3.68
C THR A 71 -22.66 -10.14 -4.39
N VAL A 72 -21.42 -9.88 -4.78
CA VAL A 72 -21.05 -8.71 -5.56
C VAL A 72 -21.74 -8.70 -6.93
N THR A 73 -21.72 -9.82 -7.64
CA THR A 73 -22.43 -9.96 -8.91
C THR A 73 -23.94 -9.75 -8.74
N GLU A 74 -24.55 -10.36 -7.73
CA GLU A 74 -25.98 -10.19 -7.45
C GLU A 74 -26.35 -8.72 -7.19
N ALA A 75 -25.55 -8.01 -6.38
CA ALA A 75 -25.76 -6.60 -6.10
C ALA A 75 -25.60 -5.74 -7.37
N ALA A 76 -24.60 -6.03 -8.21
CA ALA A 76 -24.40 -5.32 -9.48
C ALA A 76 -25.58 -5.52 -10.45
N LEU A 77 -26.12 -6.74 -10.55
CA LEU A 77 -27.29 -7.03 -11.37
C LEU A 77 -28.56 -6.34 -10.83
N ALA A 78 -28.73 -6.30 -9.51
CA ALA A 78 -29.83 -5.56 -8.89
C ALA A 78 -29.71 -4.05 -9.17
N PHE A 79 -28.50 -3.49 -9.05
CA PHE A 79 -28.22 -2.09 -9.36
C PHE A 79 -28.46 -1.76 -10.84
N LEU A 80 -28.08 -2.65 -11.76
CA LEU A 80 -28.37 -2.52 -13.19
C LEU A 80 -29.89 -2.49 -13.47
N ALA A 81 -30.66 -3.31 -12.76
CA ALA A 81 -32.12 -3.32 -12.90
C ALA A 81 -32.79 -2.05 -12.34
N GLU A 82 -32.26 -1.49 -11.25
CA GLU A 82 -32.80 -0.29 -10.60
C GLU A 82 -32.40 1.00 -11.34
N ALA A 83 -31.16 1.11 -11.80
CA ALA A 83 -30.59 2.34 -12.36
C ALA A 83 -29.73 2.09 -13.61
N PRO A 84 -30.33 1.65 -14.74
CA PRO A 84 -29.60 1.21 -15.93
C PRO A 84 -28.71 2.31 -16.54
N ASP A 85 -29.15 3.56 -16.54
CA ASP A 85 -28.38 4.68 -17.11
C ASP A 85 -27.09 4.97 -16.32
N ARG A 86 -27.13 4.79 -15.00
CA ARG A 86 -25.92 4.92 -14.15
C ARG A 86 -25.04 3.70 -14.29
N ALA A 87 -25.64 2.52 -14.35
CA ALA A 87 -24.98 1.24 -14.47
C ALA A 87 -24.14 1.13 -15.76
N GLN A 88 -24.63 1.66 -16.89
CA GLN A 88 -23.88 1.71 -18.16
C GLN A 88 -22.58 2.52 -18.09
N LYS A 89 -22.44 3.42 -17.11
CA LYS A 89 -21.23 4.26 -16.93
C LYS A 89 -20.17 3.61 -16.03
N ILE A 90 -20.43 2.44 -15.45
CA ILE A 90 -19.53 1.79 -14.49
C ILE A 90 -19.22 0.36 -14.97
N PRO A 91 -17.96 -0.12 -14.87
CA PRO A 91 -17.66 -1.53 -15.06
C PRO A 91 -18.40 -2.40 -14.03
N MET A 92 -19.17 -3.38 -14.50
CA MET A 92 -19.96 -4.27 -13.63
C MET A 92 -19.72 -5.74 -13.97
N PRO A 93 -19.72 -6.62 -12.96
CA PRO A 93 -19.73 -8.05 -13.17
C PRO A 93 -21.08 -8.51 -13.74
N HIS A 94 -21.04 -9.42 -14.72
CA HIS A 94 -22.25 -9.98 -15.33
C HIS A 94 -22.45 -11.45 -14.97
N ALA A 95 -21.37 -12.12 -14.56
CA ALA A 95 -21.39 -13.52 -14.15
C ALA A 95 -20.76 -13.70 -12.77
N GLY A 96 -21.27 -14.69 -12.03
CA GLY A 96 -20.69 -15.14 -10.77
C GLY A 96 -19.55 -16.14 -10.97
N VAL A 97 -19.12 -16.72 -9.87
CA VAL A 97 -18.06 -17.73 -9.77
C VAL A 97 -18.63 -19.07 -9.34
N PHE A 98 -18.19 -20.14 -10.01
CA PHE A 98 -18.48 -21.51 -9.59
C PHE A 98 -17.53 -21.94 -8.47
N CYS A 99 -18.09 -22.60 -7.45
CA CYS A 99 -17.37 -22.93 -6.23
C CYS A 99 -17.73 -24.33 -5.75
N ASN A 100 -16.70 -25.14 -5.48
CA ASN A 100 -16.86 -26.47 -4.93
C ASN A 100 -16.98 -26.40 -3.40
N GLY A 101 -18.21 -26.54 -2.90
CA GLY A 101 -18.54 -26.52 -1.46
C GLY A 101 -17.90 -27.63 -0.63
N ALA A 102 -17.40 -28.70 -1.26
CA ALA A 102 -16.73 -29.81 -0.56
C ALA A 102 -15.21 -29.57 -0.38
N ALA A 103 -14.67 -28.45 -0.87
CA ALA A 103 -13.26 -28.13 -0.77
C ALA A 103 -12.78 -28.07 0.69
N GLN A 104 -11.65 -28.72 0.95
CA GLN A 104 -10.99 -28.70 2.26
C GLN A 104 -9.71 -27.87 2.20
N PRO A 105 -9.27 -27.27 3.32
CA PRO A 105 -8.01 -26.53 3.39
C PRO A 105 -6.82 -27.28 2.79
N GLY A 106 -5.98 -26.57 2.02
CA GLY A 106 -4.77 -27.12 1.42
C GLY A 106 -4.97 -28.07 0.22
N THR A 107 -6.21 -28.39 -0.15
CA THR A 107 -6.51 -29.29 -1.29
C THR A 107 -6.43 -28.60 -2.65
N PHE A 108 -6.37 -29.39 -3.72
CA PHE A 108 -6.46 -28.86 -5.09
C PHE A 108 -7.81 -28.18 -5.34
N GLN A 109 -8.90 -28.70 -4.77
CA GLN A 109 -10.24 -28.09 -4.88
C GLN A 109 -10.29 -26.70 -4.24
N ALA A 110 -9.61 -26.50 -3.10
CA ALA A 110 -9.51 -25.17 -2.49
C ALA A 110 -8.73 -24.19 -3.37
N ARG A 111 -7.62 -24.64 -3.98
CA ARG A 111 -6.85 -23.83 -4.94
C ARG A 111 -7.66 -23.48 -6.18
N ASP A 112 -8.48 -24.41 -6.66
CA ASP A 112 -9.38 -24.20 -7.80
C ASP A 112 -10.44 -23.12 -7.49
N ASN A 113 -11.08 -23.18 -6.32
CA ASN A 113 -12.00 -22.13 -5.86
C ASN A 113 -11.32 -20.74 -5.84
N ILE A 114 -10.11 -20.66 -5.29
CA ILE A 114 -9.34 -19.40 -5.23
C ILE A 114 -8.98 -18.92 -6.64
N SER A 115 -8.57 -19.84 -7.53
CA SER A 115 -8.26 -19.52 -8.93
C SER A 115 -9.47 -18.97 -9.68
N ASN A 116 -10.65 -19.56 -9.47
CA ASN A 116 -11.91 -19.10 -10.06
C ASN A 116 -12.26 -17.68 -9.59
N PHE A 117 -12.06 -17.39 -8.30
CA PHE A 117 -12.22 -16.05 -7.74
C PHE A 117 -11.24 -15.02 -8.34
N ILE A 118 -9.95 -15.38 -8.44
CA ILE A 118 -8.90 -14.54 -9.04
C ILE A 118 -9.26 -14.23 -10.50
N HIS A 119 -9.67 -15.26 -11.26
CA HIS A 119 -10.08 -15.09 -12.65
C HIS A 119 -11.27 -14.12 -12.78
N TRP A 120 -12.25 -14.25 -11.90
CA TRP A 120 -13.41 -13.36 -11.86
C TRP A 120 -13.04 -11.92 -11.50
N CYS A 121 -12.18 -11.70 -10.50
CA CYS A 121 -11.70 -10.35 -10.14
C CYS A 121 -11.01 -9.66 -11.33
N ARG A 122 -10.21 -10.41 -12.09
CA ARG A 122 -9.55 -9.91 -13.30
C ARG A 122 -10.55 -9.59 -14.40
N LYS A 123 -11.45 -10.52 -14.70
CA LYS A 123 -12.31 -10.46 -15.88
C LYS A 123 -13.54 -9.58 -15.68
N GLU A 124 -14.26 -9.80 -14.59
CA GLU A 124 -15.57 -9.18 -14.32
C GLU A 124 -15.42 -7.86 -13.56
N MET A 125 -14.45 -7.78 -12.64
CA MET A 125 -14.20 -6.56 -11.87
C MET A 125 -13.08 -5.69 -12.46
N GLY A 126 -12.27 -6.19 -13.39
CA GLY A 126 -11.20 -5.46 -14.07
C GLY A 126 -10.00 -5.11 -13.18
N ILE A 127 -9.75 -5.86 -12.10
CA ILE A 127 -8.69 -5.53 -11.13
C ILE A 127 -7.32 -5.67 -11.80
N GLN A 128 -6.47 -4.65 -11.66
CA GLN A 128 -5.16 -4.60 -12.31
C GLN A 128 -4.23 -5.67 -11.75
N GLU A 129 -3.40 -6.29 -12.61
CA GLU A 129 -2.48 -7.37 -12.21
C GLU A 129 -1.56 -7.00 -11.03
N VAL A 130 -1.18 -5.72 -10.91
CA VAL A 130 -0.32 -5.23 -9.82
C VAL A 130 -0.98 -5.36 -8.44
N LEU A 131 -2.30 -5.44 -8.38
CA LEU A 131 -3.09 -5.62 -7.15
C LEU A 131 -3.60 -7.06 -6.99
N MET A 132 -3.46 -7.90 -8.01
CA MET A 132 -3.88 -9.31 -7.96
C MET A 132 -2.91 -10.14 -7.10
N PHE A 133 -3.42 -11.25 -6.57
CA PHE A 133 -2.63 -12.24 -5.85
C PHE A 133 -2.72 -13.60 -6.55
N GLU A 134 -1.78 -14.49 -6.22
CA GLU A 134 -1.76 -15.88 -6.69
C GLU A 134 -2.34 -16.83 -5.64
N THR A 135 -2.79 -18.01 -6.04
CA THR A 135 -3.35 -19.02 -5.11
C THR A 135 -2.40 -19.38 -3.96
N GLU A 136 -1.10 -19.43 -4.24
CA GLU A 136 -0.05 -19.70 -3.24
C GLU A 136 0.14 -18.56 -2.23
N ASP A 137 -0.22 -17.32 -2.58
CA ASP A 137 -0.11 -16.17 -1.68
C ASP A 137 -1.05 -16.29 -0.50
N LEU A 138 -2.22 -16.91 -0.72
CA LEU A 138 -3.20 -17.20 0.31
C LEU A 138 -2.91 -18.54 1.00
N VAL A 139 -2.79 -19.63 0.22
CA VAL A 139 -2.70 -21.00 0.77
C VAL A 139 -1.39 -21.23 1.52
N LEU A 140 -0.26 -20.78 0.96
CA LEU A 140 1.06 -20.91 1.60
C LEU A 140 1.51 -19.62 2.28
N ARG A 141 0.65 -18.59 2.32
CA ARG A 141 0.93 -17.30 2.97
C ARG A 141 2.19 -16.62 2.41
N LYS A 142 2.51 -16.85 1.13
CA LYS A 142 3.73 -16.30 0.50
C LYS A 142 3.72 -14.78 0.42
N ASN A 143 2.55 -14.20 0.15
CA ASN A 143 2.40 -12.76 0.01
C ASN A 143 1.02 -12.30 0.48
N VAL A 144 0.88 -12.23 1.81
CA VAL A 144 -0.36 -11.77 2.46
C VAL A 144 -0.76 -10.37 1.98
N LYS A 145 0.21 -9.48 1.74
CA LYS A 145 -0.05 -8.10 1.29
C LYS A 145 -0.87 -8.07 0.00
N SER A 146 -0.51 -8.87 -1.00
CA SER A 146 -1.25 -8.91 -2.27
C SER A 146 -2.70 -9.37 -2.08
N VAL A 147 -2.95 -10.31 -1.18
CA VAL A 147 -4.33 -10.75 -0.85
C VAL A 147 -5.13 -9.58 -0.27
N LEU A 148 -4.58 -8.85 0.70
CA LEU A 148 -5.29 -7.73 1.34
C LEU A 148 -5.55 -6.58 0.36
N LEU A 149 -4.57 -6.24 -0.48
CA LEU A 149 -4.72 -5.17 -1.48
C LEU A 149 -5.79 -5.51 -2.54
N CYS A 150 -5.82 -6.76 -3.00
CA CYS A 150 -6.85 -7.23 -3.93
C CYS A 150 -8.25 -7.09 -3.33
N LEU A 151 -8.42 -7.49 -2.06
CA LEU A 151 -9.72 -7.42 -1.37
C LEU A 151 -10.17 -5.98 -1.11
N LEU A 152 -9.26 -5.07 -0.76
CA LEU A 152 -9.58 -3.65 -0.61
C LEU A 152 -10.01 -3.02 -1.95
N GLU A 153 -9.31 -3.35 -3.04
CA GLU A 153 -9.68 -2.88 -4.37
C GLU A 153 -11.02 -3.44 -4.83
N LEU A 154 -11.30 -4.71 -4.51
CA LEU A 154 -12.60 -5.32 -4.75
C LEU A 154 -13.69 -4.58 -3.97
N GLY A 155 -13.48 -4.30 -2.68
CA GLY A 155 -14.41 -3.55 -1.83
C GLY A 155 -14.69 -2.14 -2.37
N ARG A 156 -13.66 -1.43 -2.86
CA ARG A 156 -13.80 -0.12 -3.51
C ARG A 156 -14.74 -0.16 -4.70
N ARG A 157 -14.61 -1.17 -5.56
CA ARG A 157 -15.45 -1.31 -6.74
C ARG A 157 -16.85 -1.79 -6.37
N ALA A 158 -16.94 -2.73 -5.44
CA ALA A 158 -18.18 -3.31 -4.94
C ALA A 158 -19.12 -2.27 -4.31
N TRP A 159 -18.53 -1.27 -3.65
CA TRP A 159 -19.26 -0.13 -3.09
C TRP A 159 -20.15 0.56 -4.11
N ARG A 160 -19.68 0.74 -5.35
CA ARG A 160 -20.35 1.56 -6.37
C ARG A 160 -21.75 1.07 -6.74
N PHE A 161 -22.03 -0.21 -6.53
CA PHE A 161 -23.34 -0.82 -6.77
C PHE A 161 -23.99 -1.35 -5.47
N GLY A 162 -23.57 -0.83 -4.31
CA GLY A 162 -24.33 -0.96 -3.06
C GLY A 162 -23.86 -2.04 -2.08
N VAL A 163 -22.76 -2.74 -2.36
CA VAL A 163 -22.16 -3.65 -1.38
C VAL A 163 -21.39 -2.83 -0.35
N ALA A 164 -21.58 -3.08 0.95
CA ALA A 164 -20.83 -2.38 1.99
C ALA A 164 -19.31 -2.52 1.78
N ALA A 165 -18.54 -1.48 2.11
CA ALA A 165 -17.09 -1.45 1.91
C ALA A 165 -16.33 -1.48 3.26
N PRO A 166 -15.06 -1.91 3.26
CA PRO A 166 -14.18 -1.81 4.43
C PRO A 166 -14.01 -0.36 4.90
N ALA A 167 -13.67 -0.17 6.17
CA ALA A 167 -13.49 1.16 6.76
C ALA A 167 -12.36 1.95 6.07
N LEU A 168 -11.30 1.28 5.61
CA LEU A 168 -10.21 1.91 4.86
C LEU A 168 -10.67 2.53 3.55
N VAL A 169 -11.57 1.87 2.82
CA VAL A 169 -12.12 2.39 1.57
C VAL A 169 -12.94 3.66 1.84
N HIS A 170 -13.74 3.67 2.91
CA HIS A 170 -14.48 4.87 3.31
C HIS A 170 -13.58 6.04 3.73
N LEU A 171 -12.48 5.75 4.44
CA LEU A 171 -11.50 6.79 4.79
C LEU A 171 -10.81 7.35 3.54
N GLU A 172 -10.62 6.52 2.50
CA GLU A 172 -10.02 6.97 1.25
C GLU A 172 -10.97 7.90 0.48
N GLU A 173 -12.23 7.52 0.34
CA GLU A 173 -13.24 8.35 -0.33
C GLU A 173 -13.44 9.69 0.42
N GLU A 174 -13.39 9.68 1.75
CA GLU A 174 -13.43 10.90 2.56
C GLU A 174 -12.25 11.83 2.24
N ILE A 175 -11.02 11.29 2.17
CA ILE A 175 -9.82 12.06 1.82
C ILE A 175 -9.90 12.58 0.38
N ASP A 176 -10.34 11.74 -0.57
CA ASP A 176 -10.43 12.10 -1.98
C ASP A 176 -11.47 13.20 -2.19
N GLU A 177 -12.58 13.17 -1.47
CA GLU A 177 -13.61 14.20 -1.52
C GLU A 177 -13.16 15.51 -0.86
N GLU A 178 -12.45 15.45 0.27
CA GLU A 178 -11.80 16.63 0.85
C GLU A 178 -10.82 17.28 -0.14
N LEU A 179 -9.98 16.46 -0.77
CA LEU A 179 -8.99 16.93 -1.74
C LEU A 179 -9.65 17.50 -3.00
N ARG A 180 -10.72 16.87 -3.49
CA ARG A 180 -11.52 17.34 -4.63
C ARG A 180 -12.09 18.73 -4.36
N ARG A 181 -12.62 18.98 -3.16
CA ARG A 181 -13.14 20.29 -2.74
C ARG A 181 -12.05 21.35 -2.67
N GLU A 182 -10.90 21.02 -2.09
CA GLU A 182 -9.75 21.94 -2.00
C GLU A 182 -9.22 22.33 -3.38
N LEU A 183 -9.24 21.40 -4.32
CA LEU A 183 -8.80 21.63 -5.71
C LEU A 183 -9.91 22.15 -6.64
N ALA A 184 -11.13 22.40 -6.10
CA ALA A 184 -12.30 22.81 -6.87
C ALA A 184 -12.58 21.92 -8.11
N LEU A 185 -12.31 20.63 -7.97
CA LEU A 185 -12.52 19.64 -9.04
C LEU A 185 -14.01 19.25 -9.14
N PRO A 186 -14.51 18.92 -10.34
CA PRO A 186 -15.89 18.51 -10.53
C PRO A 186 -16.19 17.19 -9.80
N SER A 187 -17.44 17.04 -9.37
CA SER A 187 -17.92 15.79 -8.79
C SER A 187 -17.85 14.63 -9.80
N PRO A 188 -17.54 13.40 -9.37
CA PRO A 188 -17.55 12.24 -10.26
C PRO A 188 -18.96 11.98 -10.82
N ASP A 189 -19.03 11.59 -12.09
CA ASP A 189 -20.26 11.12 -12.75
C ASP A 189 -20.07 9.65 -13.17
N PRO A 190 -20.88 8.70 -12.64
CA PRO A 190 -21.99 8.88 -11.71
C PRO A 190 -21.52 9.17 -10.27
N PRO A 191 -22.33 9.88 -9.46
CA PRO A 191 -22.01 10.17 -8.08
C PRO A 191 -21.89 8.87 -7.27
N PRO A 192 -20.92 8.78 -6.35
CA PRO A 192 -20.75 7.62 -5.50
C PRO A 192 -21.97 7.44 -4.59
N PRO A 193 -22.26 6.20 -4.15
CA PRO A 193 -23.25 5.97 -3.11
C PRO A 193 -22.92 6.76 -1.85
N ALA A 194 -23.97 7.27 -1.19
CA ALA A 194 -23.80 7.99 0.07
C ALA A 194 -23.12 7.07 1.10
N PRO A 195 -22.03 7.51 1.75
CA PRO A 195 -21.35 6.71 2.75
C PRO A 195 -22.30 6.40 3.91
N PRO A 196 -22.15 5.23 4.57
CA PRO A 196 -22.96 4.92 5.73
C PRO A 196 -22.67 5.95 6.82
N ALA A 197 -23.69 6.29 7.63
CA ALA A 197 -23.52 7.21 8.75
C ALA A 197 -22.53 6.61 9.76
N ARG A 198 -21.27 7.06 9.70
CA ARG A 198 -20.24 6.62 10.64
C ARG A 198 -20.45 7.32 11.97
N ARG A 199 -20.24 6.59 13.07
CA ARG A 199 -20.08 7.22 14.37
C ARG A 199 -18.86 8.12 14.31
N PRO A 200 -18.94 9.38 14.76
CA PRO A 200 -17.77 10.25 14.83
C PRO A 200 -16.67 9.56 15.64
N CYS A 201 -15.56 9.23 14.99
CA CYS A 201 -14.34 8.87 15.70
C CYS A 201 -13.94 10.11 16.51
N HIS A 202 -13.66 9.99 17.81
CA HIS A 202 -13.29 11.17 18.60
C HIS A 202 -11.94 11.75 18.15
N PHE A 203 -11.98 12.71 17.23
CA PHE A 203 -10.81 13.31 16.58
C PHE A 203 -9.88 14.08 17.53
N HIS A 204 -10.37 14.51 18.70
CA HIS A 204 -9.50 15.10 19.73
C HIS A 204 -8.42 14.12 20.22
N ASN A 205 -8.64 12.81 20.10
CA ASN A 205 -7.62 11.80 20.39
C ASN A 205 -6.57 11.67 19.27
N LEU A 206 -6.88 12.10 18.03
CA LEU A 206 -5.97 11.90 16.89
C LEU A 206 -4.67 12.67 17.08
N ASP A 207 -4.75 13.98 17.34
CA ASP A 207 -3.56 14.81 17.53
C ASP A 207 -2.70 14.31 18.69
N GLN A 208 -3.35 13.89 19.79
CA GLN A 208 -2.63 13.34 20.94
C GLN A 208 -1.92 12.03 20.58
N MET A 209 -2.56 11.13 19.84
CA MET A 209 -1.93 9.89 19.38
C MET A 209 -0.78 10.15 18.40
N VAL A 210 -0.93 11.12 17.48
CA VAL A 210 0.13 11.54 16.56
C VAL A 210 1.32 12.10 17.34
N GLN A 211 1.08 13.03 18.27
CA GLN A 211 2.13 13.61 19.12
C GLN A 211 2.83 12.55 19.95
N ASN A 212 2.09 11.62 20.55
CA ASN A 212 2.66 10.49 21.29
C ASN A 212 3.56 9.63 20.41
N LEU A 213 3.19 9.35 19.15
CA LEU A 213 4.03 8.56 18.25
C LEU A 213 5.31 9.30 17.84
N VAL A 214 5.18 10.59 17.50
CA VAL A 214 6.31 11.45 17.11
C VAL A 214 7.27 11.68 18.28
N SER A 215 6.78 11.77 19.52
CA SER A 215 7.61 12.01 20.71
C SER A 215 8.59 10.88 21.05
N HIS A 216 8.47 9.70 20.43
CA HIS A 216 9.46 8.64 20.56
C HIS A 216 10.76 8.90 19.76
N CYS A 217 10.82 9.99 18.99
CA CYS A 217 12.03 10.43 18.29
C CYS A 217 13.11 10.86 19.30
N THR A 218 14.32 10.32 19.16
CA THR A 218 15.47 10.65 20.00
C THR A 218 16.53 11.49 19.26
N CYS A 219 16.20 12.02 18.07
CA CYS A 219 17.11 12.88 17.32
C CYS A 219 17.37 14.21 18.07
N PRO A 220 18.59 14.79 17.95
CA PRO A 220 18.87 16.12 18.49
C PRO A 220 18.03 17.23 17.80
N VAL A 221 17.65 17.00 16.55
CA VAL A 221 16.63 17.76 15.82
C VAL A 221 15.47 16.80 15.55
N GLN A 222 14.31 17.06 16.17
CA GLN A 222 13.15 16.20 16.00
C GLN A 222 12.64 16.23 14.57
N PHE A 223 12.17 15.09 14.09
CA PHE A 223 11.51 14.98 12.80
C PHE A 223 10.30 15.93 12.76
N SER A 224 10.34 16.90 11.84
CA SER A 224 9.32 17.95 11.75
C SER A 224 8.00 17.36 11.26
N MET A 225 6.95 17.49 12.07
CA MET A 225 5.60 17.09 11.71
C MET A 225 4.62 18.15 12.19
N VAL A 226 4.09 18.93 11.25
CA VAL A 226 3.29 20.13 11.54
C VAL A 226 1.86 19.89 11.09
N LYS A 227 0.91 20.03 12.02
CA LYS A 227 -0.53 19.97 11.70
C LYS A 227 -0.91 21.18 10.85
N ILE A 228 -1.50 20.92 9.68
CA ILE A 228 -2.04 21.96 8.79
C ILE A 228 -3.53 22.17 9.07
N SER A 229 -4.27 21.07 9.08
CA SER A 229 -5.68 21.02 9.47
C SER A 229 -5.99 19.66 10.08
N GLU A 230 -7.25 19.41 10.44
CA GLU A 230 -7.66 18.14 11.01
C GLU A 230 -7.33 16.97 10.08
N GLY A 231 -6.55 16.00 10.59
CA GLY A 231 -6.11 14.86 9.80
C GLY A 231 -5.17 15.18 8.63
N LYS A 232 -4.63 16.41 8.52
CA LYS A 232 -3.65 16.79 7.48
C LYS A 232 -2.37 17.32 8.13
N TYR A 233 -1.25 16.70 7.81
CA TYR A 233 0.05 17.01 8.41
C TYR A 233 1.09 17.20 7.31
N ARG A 234 1.96 18.19 7.51
CA ARG A 234 3.18 18.38 6.71
C ARG A 234 4.33 17.67 7.40
N VAL A 235 5.15 16.99 6.61
CA VAL A 235 6.25 16.15 7.10
C VAL A 235 7.60 16.61 6.58
N GLY A 236 8.58 16.73 7.48
CA GLY A 236 9.95 17.13 7.20
C GLY A 236 10.09 18.60 6.81
N ASP A 237 11.16 18.90 6.07
CA ASP A 237 11.43 20.23 5.49
C ASP A 237 10.84 20.39 4.07
N SER A 238 10.25 19.32 3.53
CA SER A 238 9.55 19.33 2.24
C SER A 238 8.07 19.68 2.44
N ASP A 239 7.40 20.28 1.44
CA ASP A 239 5.95 20.53 1.48
C ASP A 239 5.12 19.26 1.23
N THR A 240 5.60 18.10 1.72
CA THR A 240 4.92 16.81 1.57
C THR A 240 3.76 16.74 2.55
N LEU A 241 2.54 16.75 2.03
CA LEU A 241 1.32 16.57 2.80
C LEU A 241 0.99 15.08 2.95
N ILE A 242 0.67 14.67 4.16
CA ILE A 242 0.11 13.35 4.46
C ILE A 242 -1.24 13.49 5.14
N PHE A 243 -2.11 12.51 4.88
CA PHE A 243 -3.43 12.46 5.49
C PHE A 243 -3.44 11.36 6.55
N ILE A 244 -3.92 11.68 7.74
CA ILE A 244 -3.96 10.76 8.87
C ILE A 244 -5.40 10.59 9.33
N ARG A 245 -5.76 9.34 9.59
CA ARG A 245 -7.08 8.93 10.09
C ARG A 245 -6.94 7.85 11.15
N ILE A 246 -7.94 7.74 12.02
CA ILE A 246 -8.02 6.67 13.01
C ILE A 246 -8.80 5.51 12.38
N LEU A 247 -8.19 4.33 12.39
CA LEU A 247 -8.85 3.07 12.05
C LEU A 247 -8.77 2.17 13.29
N ARG A 248 -9.88 2.04 14.02
CA ARG A 248 -9.93 1.25 15.26
C ARG A 248 -8.89 1.80 16.27
N SER A 249 -7.93 0.98 16.68
CA SER A 249 -6.80 1.37 17.53
C SER A 249 -5.55 1.80 16.76
N HIS A 250 -5.61 1.84 15.43
CA HIS A 250 -4.47 2.14 14.56
C HIS A 250 -4.54 3.59 14.07
N VAL A 251 -3.41 4.28 14.10
CA VAL A 251 -3.24 5.58 13.45
C VAL A 251 -2.74 5.32 12.02
N MET A 252 -3.60 5.53 11.04
CA MET A 252 -3.33 5.26 9.63
C MET A 252 -2.87 6.52 8.92
N VAL A 253 -1.87 6.37 8.06
CA VAL A 253 -1.37 7.41 7.18
C VAL A 253 -1.59 7.02 5.73
N ARG A 254 -2.05 7.99 4.94
CA ARG A 254 -2.20 7.91 3.49
C ARG A 254 -1.09 8.73 2.84
N VAL A 255 -0.29 8.08 2.01
CA VAL A 255 0.81 8.71 1.25
C VAL A 255 0.73 8.20 -0.19
N GLY A 256 0.37 9.07 -1.13
CA GLY A 256 0.13 8.66 -2.53
C GLY A 256 -0.95 7.58 -2.64
N GLY A 257 -0.61 6.44 -3.27
CA GLY A 257 -1.55 5.35 -3.59
C GLY A 257 -1.76 4.26 -2.53
N GLY A 258 -1.11 4.32 -1.35
CA GLY A 258 -1.17 3.27 -0.33
C GLY A 258 -1.51 3.73 1.10
N TRP A 259 -2.00 2.79 1.91
CA TRP A 259 -2.20 2.95 3.35
C TRP A 259 -1.02 2.36 4.13
N ASP A 260 -0.60 3.04 5.18
CA ASP A 260 0.39 2.55 6.15
C ASP A 260 -0.04 2.96 7.57
N THR A 261 0.60 2.41 8.60
CA THR A 261 0.46 2.94 9.97
C THR A 261 1.44 4.09 10.18
N LEU A 262 1.07 5.09 10.99
CA LEU A 262 1.96 6.21 11.29
C LEU A 262 3.26 5.72 11.95
N GLY A 263 3.20 4.72 12.82
CA GLY A 263 4.39 4.11 13.44
C GLY A 263 5.38 3.58 12.40
N HIS A 264 4.90 2.75 11.47
CA HIS A 264 5.76 2.17 10.42
C HIS A 264 6.22 3.21 9.39
N TYR A 265 5.42 4.25 9.12
CA TYR A 265 5.85 5.39 8.31
C TYR A 265 7.02 6.13 8.99
N LEU A 266 6.90 6.44 10.28
CA LEU A 266 7.98 7.09 11.04
C LEU A 266 9.24 6.22 11.11
N ASP A 267 9.12 4.89 11.21
CA ASP A 267 10.29 4.00 11.19
C ASP A 267 11.14 4.12 9.91
N LYS A 268 10.53 4.47 8.77
CA LYS A 268 11.21 4.65 7.48
C LYS A 268 11.78 6.05 7.29
N HIS A 269 11.18 7.04 7.95
CA HIS A 269 11.44 8.45 7.68
C HIS A 269 12.17 9.18 8.82
N ASP A 270 12.11 8.66 10.06
CA ASP A 270 12.82 9.21 11.23
C ASP A 270 14.24 8.61 11.35
N PRO A 271 15.30 9.42 11.18
CA PRO A 271 16.68 8.93 11.18
C PRO A 271 17.11 8.15 12.43
N CYS A 272 16.57 8.47 13.61
CA CYS A 272 16.93 7.77 14.84
C CYS A 272 16.27 6.40 15.01
N ARG A 273 15.25 6.08 14.20
CA ARG A 273 14.54 4.80 14.25
C ARG A 273 15.16 3.75 13.34
N TRP A 274 16.05 4.16 12.45
CA TRP A 274 16.85 3.23 11.66
C TRP A 274 17.77 2.42 12.59
N PRO A 275 17.86 1.09 12.47
CA PRO A 275 18.83 0.33 13.24
C PRO A 275 20.24 0.85 12.92
N PRO A 276 21.11 1.07 13.91
CA PRO A 276 22.46 1.55 13.65
C PRO A 276 23.17 0.55 12.75
N VAL A 277 23.62 1.01 11.58
CA VAL A 277 24.57 0.27 10.74
C VAL A 277 25.83 0.11 11.59
N GLN A 278 26.05 -1.08 12.15
CA GLN A 278 27.28 -1.38 12.87
C GLN A 278 28.44 -1.39 11.87
N HIS A 279 29.07 -0.23 11.66
CA HIS A 279 30.45 -0.21 11.20
C HIS A 279 31.31 -0.68 12.37
N GLU A 280 31.61 -1.98 12.43
CA GLU A 280 32.69 -2.47 13.27
C GLU A 280 34.02 -1.90 12.74
N VAL A 281 34.41 -0.71 13.20
CA VAL A 281 35.79 -0.26 13.08
C VAL A 281 36.59 -1.04 14.11
N LYS A 282 37.10 -2.21 13.69
CA LYS A 282 38.03 -2.99 14.49
C LYS A 282 39.41 -2.32 14.44
N MET A 283 39.66 -1.41 15.38
CA MET A 283 41.02 -0.92 15.66
C MET A 283 41.84 -2.12 16.15
N GLN A 284 42.78 -2.58 15.35
CA GLN A 284 43.83 -3.50 15.82
C GLN A 284 45.03 -2.65 16.22
N ASP A 285 45.29 -2.55 17.52
CA ASP A 285 46.56 -2.03 18.04
C ASP A 285 47.65 -3.07 17.79
N GLY A 286 48.47 -2.83 16.76
CA GLY A 286 49.72 -3.53 16.50
C GLY A 286 50.91 -2.57 16.64
N PRO A 287 52.03 -2.97 17.26
CA PRO A 287 53.11 -2.04 17.54
C PRO A 287 53.96 -1.74 16.29
N SER A 288 54.19 -0.44 16.06
CA SER A 288 55.34 0.18 15.38
C SER A 288 55.59 -0.12 13.88
N GLN A 289 55.16 0.80 13.00
CA GLN A 289 55.91 1.23 11.81
C GLN A 289 55.50 2.66 11.37
N PRO A 290 56.41 3.50 10.83
CA PRO A 290 56.14 4.90 10.54
C PRO A 290 55.68 5.08 9.08
N GLN A 291 54.36 5.13 8.86
CA GLN A 291 53.68 5.98 7.87
C GLN A 291 52.17 5.62 7.84
N PRO A 292 51.25 6.60 7.89
CA PRO A 292 49.83 6.30 7.76
C PRO A 292 49.48 6.09 6.29
N THR A 293 49.51 4.84 5.83
CA THR A 293 48.86 4.47 4.57
C THR A 293 47.37 4.28 4.85
N MET A 294 46.55 5.26 4.45
CA MET A 294 45.10 5.11 4.45
C MET A 294 44.65 4.21 3.30
N THR A 295 44.45 2.92 3.58
CA THR A 295 43.78 2.02 2.64
C THR A 295 42.27 2.07 2.89
N ILE A 296 41.57 2.97 2.21
CA ILE A 296 40.10 2.93 2.16
C ILE A 296 39.72 1.78 1.22
N SER A 297 39.32 0.64 1.80
CA SER A 297 38.64 -0.40 1.02
C SER A 297 37.22 0.06 0.73
N ARG A 298 37.04 0.68 -0.44
CA ARG A 298 35.71 0.95 -1.02
C ARG A 298 35.19 -0.33 -1.66
N SER A 299 34.35 -1.07 -0.95
CA SER A 299 33.37 -1.94 -1.60
C SER A 299 32.06 -1.16 -1.74
N GLN A 300 32.04 -0.16 -2.63
CA GLN A 300 30.79 0.37 -3.17
C GLN A 300 31.02 0.75 -4.63
N SER A 301 30.26 0.14 -5.54
CA SER A 301 29.75 0.91 -6.66
C SER A 301 28.52 1.67 -6.15
N PRO A 302 28.44 2.99 -6.31
CA PRO A 302 27.32 3.80 -5.85
C PRO A 302 26.07 3.48 -6.69
N LEU A 303 24.93 3.29 -6.03
CA LEU A 303 23.65 3.42 -6.73
C LEU A 303 23.48 4.90 -7.08
N PRO A 304 23.08 5.25 -8.32
CA PRO A 304 22.88 6.64 -8.69
C PRO A 304 21.72 7.23 -7.87
N PRO A 305 21.70 8.57 -7.68
CA PRO A 305 20.58 9.25 -7.06
C PRO A 305 19.28 8.92 -7.82
N VAL A 306 18.22 8.58 -7.09
CA VAL A 306 16.87 8.45 -7.66
C VAL A 306 16.41 9.85 -8.06
N ASP A 307 16.55 10.16 -9.34
CA ASP A 307 16.03 11.38 -9.96
C ASP A 307 14.54 11.15 -10.24
N TRP A 308 13.66 11.81 -9.49
CA TRP A 308 12.20 11.73 -9.68
C TRP A 308 11.81 12.55 -10.91
N ARG A 309 12.12 12.06 -12.11
CA ARG A 309 11.66 12.71 -13.34
C ARG A 309 10.23 12.28 -13.64
N THR A 310 9.37 13.28 -13.67
CA THR A 310 8.00 13.29 -14.16
C THR A 310 7.86 12.43 -15.42
N TYR A 311 6.89 11.52 -15.41
CA TYR A 311 6.61 10.61 -16.52
C TYR A 311 6.00 11.38 -17.69
N THR A 312 6.85 11.92 -18.57
CA THR A 312 6.41 12.35 -19.91
C THR A 312 6.62 11.19 -20.87
N SER A 313 5.52 10.65 -21.40
CA SER A 313 5.53 9.61 -22.44
C SER A 313 6.38 10.04 -23.63
N SER A 314 7.41 9.27 -23.98
CA SER A 314 8.13 9.47 -25.24
C SER A 314 8.11 8.20 -26.06
N SER A 315 7.29 8.28 -27.10
CA SER A 315 7.18 7.41 -28.26
C SER A 315 8.54 6.87 -28.73
N ARG A 316 8.59 5.56 -29.00
CA ARG A 316 9.70 4.86 -29.65
C ARG A 316 10.10 5.56 -30.94
N ARG A 317 11.35 6.04 -31.03
CA ARG A 317 12.04 6.29 -32.32
C ARG A 317 12.84 5.05 -32.70
N LEU A 318 12.48 4.43 -33.82
CA LEU A 318 13.28 3.43 -34.53
C LEU A 318 14.45 4.12 -35.27
N ARG A 319 15.59 3.43 -35.33
CA ARG A 319 16.80 3.83 -36.08
C ARG A 319 16.55 3.81 -37.61
N PRO A 320 17.31 4.58 -38.41
CA PRO A 320 17.03 4.81 -39.83
C PRO A 320 17.79 3.83 -40.75
N PRO A 321 17.35 3.67 -42.02
CA PRO A 321 18.22 3.36 -43.15
C PRO A 321 18.33 4.52 -44.17
N THR A 322 19.46 4.55 -44.88
CA THR A 322 19.95 5.51 -45.88
C THR A 322 19.23 5.44 -47.26
N PRO A 323 19.46 6.37 -48.21
CA PRO A 323 18.44 6.90 -49.15
C PRO A 323 18.56 6.46 -50.62
N SER A 324 17.51 6.71 -51.42
CA SER A 324 17.51 6.98 -52.89
C SER A 324 16.10 7.43 -53.41
N PRO A 325 15.98 8.11 -54.59
CA PRO A 325 15.05 9.24 -54.84
C PRO A 325 13.97 8.98 -55.95
N PRO A 326 13.29 9.98 -56.59
CA PRO A 326 12.22 10.88 -56.10
C PRO A 326 10.91 10.94 -56.97
N GLN A 327 9.85 11.56 -56.40
CA GLN A 327 8.73 12.36 -57.03
C GLN A 327 7.60 11.70 -57.88
N PRO A 328 6.44 12.37 -58.17
CA PRO A 328 5.74 13.48 -57.48
C PRO A 328 4.15 13.45 -57.48
N HIS A 329 3.57 14.45 -56.77
CA HIS A 329 2.26 15.15 -56.94
C HIS A 329 0.94 14.60 -56.36
N GLY A 330 0.21 15.50 -55.65
CA GLY A 330 -1.23 15.40 -55.36
C GLY A 330 -1.69 16.25 -54.16
N GLU A 331 -2.10 17.48 -54.41
CA GLU A 331 -2.69 18.44 -53.45
C GLU A 331 -3.97 17.93 -52.76
N ARG A 332 -4.28 18.42 -51.53
CA ARG A 332 -5.39 19.35 -51.26
C ARG A 332 -5.57 19.66 -49.76
N ARG A 333 -5.62 20.95 -49.48
CA ARG A 333 -5.85 21.64 -48.20
C ARG A 333 -7.35 21.65 -47.85
N SER A 334 -7.71 21.52 -46.57
CA SER A 334 -8.99 22.00 -46.01
C SER A 334 -8.85 22.27 -44.50
N GLU A 335 -9.03 23.54 -44.13
CA GLU A 335 -9.10 24.10 -42.78
C GLU A 335 -10.55 24.10 -42.28
N VAL A 336 -10.84 23.67 -41.03
CA VAL A 336 -11.84 24.24 -40.09
C VAL A 336 -11.55 23.72 -38.64
N PRO A 337 -12.17 24.23 -37.55
CA PRO A 337 -11.65 25.25 -36.65
C PRO A 337 -11.22 24.73 -35.25
N ARG A 338 -10.59 25.63 -34.49
CA ARG A 338 -10.08 25.46 -33.12
C ARG A 338 -11.20 25.26 -32.10
N GLU A 339 -11.23 24.10 -31.44
CA GLU A 339 -11.89 23.91 -30.14
C GLU A 339 -10.93 24.27 -29.01
N ALA A 340 -11.47 24.98 -28.02
CA ALA A 340 -10.79 25.40 -26.81
C ALA A 340 -10.48 24.17 -25.95
N ASN A 341 -9.20 23.84 -25.85
CA ASN A 341 -8.73 22.79 -24.95
C ASN A 341 -8.62 23.39 -23.54
N ASP A 342 -9.48 22.94 -22.64
CA ASP A 342 -9.37 23.18 -21.21
C ASP A 342 -8.02 22.63 -20.73
N ARG A 343 -7.11 23.55 -20.41
CA ARG A 343 -5.84 23.24 -19.78
C ARG A 343 -6.12 22.91 -18.32
N ILE A 344 -6.33 21.63 -18.02
CA ILE A 344 -6.10 21.12 -16.66
C ILE A 344 -4.63 21.42 -16.35
N SER A 345 -4.39 22.30 -15.38
CA SER A 345 -3.05 22.74 -15.01
C SER A 345 -2.22 21.55 -14.51
N GLU A 346 -1.09 21.27 -15.18
CA GLU A 346 -0.10 20.24 -14.79
C GLU A 346 0.43 20.45 -13.36
N ASP A 347 0.22 21.63 -12.77
CA ASP A 347 0.55 21.97 -11.38
C ASP A 347 -0.30 21.23 -10.32
N ALA A 348 -1.48 20.72 -10.66
CA ALA A 348 -2.34 20.02 -9.71
C ALA A 348 -1.87 18.57 -9.45
N VAL A 349 -1.35 17.91 -10.48
CA VAL A 349 -0.89 16.50 -10.44
C VAL A 349 0.41 16.36 -9.66
N THR A 350 1.26 17.38 -9.68
CA THR A 350 2.54 17.40 -8.95
C THR A 350 2.39 17.76 -7.47
N ARG A 351 1.33 18.47 -7.07
CA ARG A 351 1.07 18.83 -5.67
C ARG A 351 0.38 17.73 -4.86
N PHE A 352 -0.41 16.86 -5.50
CA PHE A 352 -1.18 15.82 -4.81
C PHE A 352 -1.23 14.51 -5.60
N PRO A 353 -0.26 13.58 -5.40
CA PRO A 353 -0.17 12.32 -6.16
C PRO A 353 -1.28 11.30 -5.85
N ILE A 354 -2.29 11.66 -5.05
CA ILE A 354 -3.39 10.79 -4.62
C ILE A 354 -4.42 10.60 -5.74
N LEU A 355 -4.54 11.57 -6.65
CA LEU A 355 -5.58 11.57 -7.71
C LEU A 355 -5.25 10.71 -8.95
N ILE A 356 -4.15 9.94 -8.96
CA ILE A 356 -3.69 9.21 -10.17
C ILE A 356 -4.59 7.99 -10.52
N TYR A 357 -5.59 7.65 -9.69
CA TYR A 357 -6.47 6.50 -9.90
C TYR A 357 -7.96 6.84 -10.08
N LEU A 358 -8.30 8.08 -10.48
CA LEU A 358 -9.67 8.44 -10.91
C LEU A 358 -9.93 8.10 -12.38
#